data_AF-A0A3D0SBL9-F1
#
_entry.id   AF-A0A3D0SBL9-F1
#
_cell.length_a   1.000
_cell.length_b   1.000
_cell.length_c   1.000
_cell.angle_alpha   90.00
_cell.angle_beta   90.00
_cell.angle_gamma   90.00
#
_symmetry.space_group_name_H-M   'P 1'
#
loop_
_entity.id
_entity.type
_entity.pdbx_description
1 polymer ?
#
loop_
_entity_poly.entity_id
_entity_poly.type
_entity_poly.pdbx_seq_one_letter_code
_entity_poly.pdbx_strand_id
1 'polypeptide(L)'
;GSQELDSKGSGKLRVTIKRLALAVTIGFACSACQISESHHQAIEVTGFSDVIKHWNDQNHRDPQPRYALHQIRLIADNIVRYQRANGGWPENINPLRILSEQEIARQAALYSATDTSFDNRNV
;
A
#
# COMPACT_ATOMS: atom_id res chain seq x y z
N GLY A 1 61.91 34.39 41.01
CA GLY A 1 62.74 34.09 39.84
C GLY A 1 62.50 32.66 39.42
N SER A 2 62.35 32.45 38.10
CA SER A 2 62.53 31.19 37.36
C SER A 2 61.58 30.02 37.69
N GLN A 3 60.55 29.77 36.86
CA GLN A 3 60.52 28.85 35.69
C GLN A 3 60.73 27.37 36.05
N GLU A 4 59.76 26.50 35.74
CA GLU A 4 59.91 25.43 34.72
C GLU A 4 58.55 24.74 34.43
N LEU A 5 58.35 24.43 33.15
CA LEU A 5 57.19 23.78 32.55
C LEU A 5 57.27 22.26 32.78
N ASP A 6 56.14 21.56 32.94
CA ASP A 6 56.04 20.24 32.33
C ASP A 6 54.68 20.02 31.67
N SER A 7 54.79 19.64 30.40
CA SER A 7 53.77 19.37 29.41
C SER A 7 53.54 17.86 29.42
N LYS A 8 52.34 17.39 29.75
CA LYS A 8 52.01 15.98 29.51
C LYS A 8 50.56 15.73 29.11
N GLY A 9 50.41 15.55 27.80
CA GLY A 9 49.86 14.28 27.32
C GLY A 9 48.37 14.26 27.01
N SER A 10 48.00 15.05 26.00
CA SER A 10 46.74 15.06 25.24
C SER A 10 46.49 13.73 24.47
N GLY A 11 46.46 12.59 25.17
CA GLY A 11 46.45 11.25 24.53
C GLY A 11 45.21 10.39 24.78
N LYS A 12 44.54 10.53 25.92
CA LYS A 12 43.49 9.55 26.32
C LYS A 12 42.06 9.97 26.00
N LEU A 13 41.78 11.25 25.76
CA LEU A 13 40.40 11.72 25.57
C LEU A 13 39.88 11.58 24.12
N ARG A 14 40.75 11.40 23.13
CA ARG A 14 40.35 11.33 21.71
C ARG A 14 39.82 9.96 21.27
N VAL A 15 40.10 8.89 22.02
CA VAL A 15 39.78 7.51 21.58
C VAL A 15 38.38 7.07 22.03
N THR A 16 37.87 7.51 23.17
CA THR A 16 36.56 7.06 23.67
C THR A 16 35.37 7.77 22.99
N ILE A 17 35.55 9.00 22.52
CA ILE A 17 34.49 9.75 21.81
C ILE A 17 34.21 9.16 20.43
N LYS A 18 35.23 8.56 19.78
CA LYS A 18 35.04 7.93 18.46
C LYS A 18 34.27 6.61 18.49
N ARG A 19 34.13 5.96 19.65
CA ARG A 19 33.38 4.69 19.76
C ARG A 19 31.93 4.87 20.16
N LEU A 20 31.57 6.00 20.78
CA LEU A 20 30.16 6.28 21.10
C LEU A 20 29.42 6.98 19.95
N ALA A 21 30.14 7.60 19.00
CA ALA A 21 29.53 8.26 17.84
C ALA A 21 29.13 7.29 16.70
N LEU A 22 29.53 6.02 16.76
CA LEU A 22 29.22 5.05 15.69
C LEU A 22 27.93 4.24 15.95
N ALA A 23 27.44 4.19 17.19
CA ALA A 23 26.26 3.40 17.53
C ALA A 23 24.92 4.16 17.39
N VAL A 24 24.95 5.47 17.14
CA VAL A 24 23.72 6.30 17.07
C VAL A 24 23.27 6.55 15.62
N THR A 25 24.11 6.27 14.61
CA THR A 25 23.80 6.61 13.21
C THR A 25 23.17 5.48 12.39
N ILE A 26 23.08 4.25 12.91
CA ILE A 26 22.49 3.10 12.19
C ILE A 26 20.99 2.91 12.54
N GLY A 27 20.46 3.61 13.53
CA GLY A 27 19.07 3.46 13.98
C GLY A 27 18.03 4.38 13.31
N PHE A 28 18.46 5.35 12.48
CA PHE A 28 17.57 6.43 12.01
C PHE A 28 17.39 6.49 10.48
N ALA A 29 17.73 5.41 9.75
CA ALA A 29 17.64 5.41 8.29
C ALA A 29 16.31 4.82 7.74
N CYS A 30 15.36 4.42 8.59
CA CYS A 30 14.17 3.68 8.15
C CYS A 30 12.84 4.25 8.68
N SER A 31 12.74 5.57 8.91
CA SER A 31 11.49 6.21 9.40
C SER A 31 10.88 7.26 8.46
N ALA A 32 11.23 7.28 7.18
CA ALA A 32 10.60 8.21 6.23
C ALA A 32 10.20 7.56 4.91
N CYS A 33 9.58 6.38 4.96
CA CYS A 33 8.62 6.02 3.92
C CYS A 33 7.26 6.59 4.33
N GLN A 34 7.14 7.92 4.34
CA GLN A 34 5.84 8.55 4.49
C GLN A 34 5.12 8.36 3.16
N ILE A 35 4.35 7.28 3.02
CA ILE A 35 3.40 7.13 1.93
C ILE A 35 2.36 8.22 2.16
N SER A 36 2.58 9.40 1.58
CA SER A 36 1.56 10.44 1.54
C SER A 36 0.39 9.86 0.75
N GLU A 37 -0.73 9.60 1.42
CA GLU A 37 -1.99 9.38 0.71
C GLU A 37 -2.22 10.61 -0.17
N SER A 38 -2.20 10.39 -1.48
CA SER A 38 -2.50 11.45 -2.42
C SER A 38 -3.98 11.75 -2.28
N HIS A 39 -4.30 12.94 -1.76
CA HIS A 39 -5.67 13.47 -1.65
C HIS A 39 -6.23 13.74 -3.05
N HIS A 40 -6.62 12.67 -3.75
CA HIS A 40 -7.40 12.80 -4.95
C HIS A 40 -8.83 13.20 -4.55
N GLN A 41 -9.50 13.95 -5.42
CA GLN A 41 -10.93 14.16 -5.29
C GLN A 41 -11.64 12.80 -5.34
N ALA A 42 -12.72 12.65 -4.57
CA ALA A 42 -13.53 11.44 -4.63
C ALA A 42 -14.01 11.20 -6.07
N ILE A 43 -13.94 9.96 -6.54
CA ILE A 43 -14.51 9.59 -7.83
C ILE A 43 -15.98 9.25 -7.68
N GLU A 44 -16.76 9.61 -8.70
CA GLU A 44 -18.09 9.06 -8.88
C GLU A 44 -17.97 7.59 -9.33
N VAL A 45 -18.72 6.72 -8.68
CA VAL A 45 -18.75 5.27 -8.95
C VAL A 45 -20.14 4.79 -9.37
N THR A 46 -21.01 5.72 -9.75
CA THR A 46 -22.39 5.45 -10.16
C THR A 46 -22.46 4.51 -11.37
N GLY A 47 -21.51 4.58 -12.30
CA GLY A 47 -21.37 3.62 -13.39
C GLY A 47 -21.12 2.16 -12.95
N PHE A 48 -20.82 1.91 -11.67
CA PHE A 48 -20.68 0.57 -11.08
C PHE A 48 -21.84 0.21 -10.14
N SER A 49 -22.90 1.01 -10.05
CA SER A 49 -23.98 0.82 -9.06
C SER A 49 -24.61 -0.56 -9.13
N ASP A 50 -24.85 -1.05 -10.34
CA ASP A 50 -25.54 -2.31 -10.59
C ASP A 50 -24.69 -3.50 -10.14
N VAL A 51 -23.41 -3.56 -10.56
CA VAL A 51 -22.49 -4.62 -10.12
C VAL A 51 -22.23 -4.59 -8.62
N ILE A 52 -22.16 -3.39 -8.01
CA ILE A 52 -22.01 -3.25 -6.55
C ILE A 52 -23.25 -3.79 -5.84
N LYS A 53 -24.45 -3.48 -6.36
CA LYS A 53 -25.70 -3.99 -5.81
C LYS A 53 -25.77 -5.51 -5.91
N HIS A 54 -25.51 -6.09 -7.09
CA HIS A 54 -25.53 -7.53 -7.29
C HIS A 54 -24.53 -8.24 -6.39
N TRP A 55 -23.31 -7.70 -6.26
CA TRP A 55 -22.32 -8.22 -5.34
C TRP A 55 -22.81 -8.19 -3.89
N ASN A 56 -23.43 -7.08 -3.45
CA ASN A 56 -23.97 -6.96 -2.09
C ASN A 56 -25.09 -7.96 -1.83
N ASP A 57 -26.01 -8.14 -2.78
CA ASP A 57 -27.13 -9.07 -2.64
C ASP A 57 -26.61 -10.51 -2.45
N GLN A 58 -25.54 -10.88 -3.18
CA GLN A 58 -24.88 -12.18 -3.03
C GLN A 58 -24.10 -12.33 -1.70
N ASN A 59 -23.56 -11.23 -1.16
CA ASN A 59 -22.65 -11.24 0.00
C ASN A 59 -23.26 -10.60 1.27
N HIS A 60 -24.57 -10.39 1.30
CA HIS A 60 -25.30 -9.69 2.38
C HIS A 60 -25.05 -10.20 3.81
N ARG A 61 -24.65 -11.46 3.97
CA ARG A 61 -24.38 -12.11 5.28
C ARG A 61 -22.97 -11.84 5.81
N ASP A 62 -22.09 -11.30 4.98
CA ASP A 62 -20.69 -11.02 5.32
C ASP A 62 -20.28 -9.65 4.75
N PRO A 63 -20.57 -8.56 5.48
CA PRO A 63 -20.24 -7.21 5.02
C PRO A 63 -18.71 -7.01 5.00
N GLN A 64 -18.17 -6.89 3.79
CA GLN A 64 -16.74 -6.74 3.55
C GLN A 64 -16.30 -5.26 3.61
N PRO A 65 -15.08 -4.97 4.11
CA PRO A 65 -14.52 -3.62 4.15
C PRO A 65 -14.32 -3.03 2.74
N ARG A 66 -14.37 -1.70 2.64
CA ARG A 66 -14.27 -0.96 1.38
C ARG A 66 -13.30 0.20 1.46
N TYR A 67 -12.64 0.49 0.34
CA TYR A 67 -11.89 1.72 0.15
C TYR A 67 -12.82 2.94 0.14
N ALA A 68 -12.33 4.05 0.67
CA ALA A 68 -12.96 5.34 0.50
C ALA A 68 -12.82 5.81 -0.96
N LEU A 69 -13.79 6.59 -1.46
CA LEU A 69 -13.83 7.00 -2.87
C LEU A 69 -12.64 7.89 -3.31
N HIS A 70 -11.92 8.51 -2.38
CA HIS A 70 -10.69 9.26 -2.69
C HIS A 70 -9.46 8.36 -2.84
N GLN A 71 -9.54 7.09 -2.45
CA GLN A 71 -8.45 6.11 -2.59
C GLN A 71 -8.43 5.52 -4.02
N ILE A 72 -8.44 6.40 -5.02
CA ILE A 72 -8.63 6.08 -6.45
C ILE A 72 -7.66 4.99 -6.91
N ARG A 73 -6.37 5.10 -6.51
CA ARG A 73 -5.35 4.14 -6.92
C ARG A 73 -5.67 2.72 -6.49
N LEU A 74 -6.15 2.56 -5.25
CA LEU A 74 -6.50 1.23 -4.70
C LEU A 74 -7.74 0.65 -5.39
N ILE A 75 -8.71 1.50 -5.74
CA ILE A 75 -9.90 1.10 -6.51
C ILE A 75 -9.49 0.71 -7.94
N ALA A 76 -8.61 1.47 -8.59
CA ALA A 76 -8.09 1.17 -9.92
C ALA A 76 -7.27 -0.13 -9.95
N ASP A 77 -6.45 -0.36 -8.94
CA ASP A 77 -5.69 -1.61 -8.78
C ASP A 77 -6.61 -2.83 -8.70
N ASN A 78 -7.77 -2.71 -8.02
CA ASN A 78 -8.77 -3.76 -8.03
C ASN A 78 -9.34 -4.01 -9.42
N ILE A 79 -9.70 -2.97 -10.17
CA ILE A 79 -10.21 -3.10 -11.55
C ILE A 79 -9.21 -3.89 -12.40
N VAL A 80 -7.92 -3.54 -12.35
CA VAL A 80 -6.87 -4.23 -13.09
C VAL A 80 -6.70 -5.68 -12.60
N ARG A 81 -6.75 -5.90 -11.29
CA ARG A 81 -6.60 -7.25 -10.69
C ARG A 81 -7.66 -8.25 -11.15
N TYR A 82 -8.87 -7.78 -11.48
CA TYR A 82 -9.94 -8.63 -11.99
C TYR A 82 -9.88 -8.87 -13.50
N GLN A 83 -9.01 -8.19 -14.24
CA GLN A 83 -8.91 -8.35 -15.69
C GLN A 83 -8.35 -9.73 -16.06
N ARG A 84 -8.99 -10.38 -17.03
CA ARG A 84 -8.56 -11.67 -17.60
C ARG A 84 -7.59 -11.46 -18.77
N ALA A 85 -6.89 -12.52 -19.18
CA ALA A 85 -5.93 -12.50 -20.27
C ALA A 85 -6.57 -12.15 -21.63
N ASN A 86 -7.86 -12.45 -21.81
CA ASN A 86 -8.64 -12.06 -22.99
C ASN A 86 -9.15 -10.60 -22.94
N GLY A 87 -8.78 -9.83 -21.90
CA GLY A 87 -9.12 -8.43 -21.73
C GLY A 87 -10.46 -8.16 -21.05
N GLY A 88 -11.29 -9.18 -20.78
CA GLY A 88 -12.58 -9.01 -20.12
C GLY A 88 -12.51 -9.11 -18.59
N TRP A 89 -13.67 -8.99 -17.94
CA TRP A 89 -13.83 -9.05 -16.49
C TRP A 89 -14.93 -10.04 -16.08
N PRO A 90 -14.81 -10.68 -14.90
CA PRO A 90 -15.91 -11.42 -14.31
C PRO A 90 -17.12 -10.52 -14.01
N GLU A 91 -18.29 -11.13 -13.96
CA GLU A 91 -19.54 -10.43 -13.67
C GLU A 91 -19.67 -10.07 -12.18
N ASN A 92 -20.39 -8.98 -11.88
CA ASN A 92 -20.86 -8.64 -10.53
C ASN A 92 -19.77 -8.54 -9.46
N ILE A 93 -18.60 -8.03 -9.83
CA ILE A 93 -17.52 -7.76 -8.87
C ILE A 93 -17.60 -6.32 -8.38
N ASN A 94 -17.54 -6.15 -7.06
CA ASN A 94 -17.47 -4.84 -6.42
C ASN A 94 -16.02 -4.31 -6.39
N PRO A 95 -15.69 -3.25 -7.15
CA PRO A 95 -14.32 -2.72 -7.25
C PRO A 95 -13.85 -2.03 -5.97
N LEU A 96 -14.75 -1.70 -5.04
CA LEU A 96 -14.43 -0.96 -3.81
C LEU A 96 -13.89 -1.86 -2.69
N ARG A 97 -13.89 -3.19 -2.86
CA ARG A 97 -13.52 -4.11 -1.79
C ARG A 97 -12.05 -3.98 -1.38
N ILE A 98 -11.79 -4.04 -0.09
CA ILE A 98 -10.44 -4.33 0.40
C ILE A 98 -10.25 -5.85 0.33
N LEU A 99 -9.25 -6.30 -0.43
CA LEU A 99 -8.96 -7.71 -0.64
C LEU A 99 -7.83 -8.16 0.29
N SER A 100 -7.98 -9.33 0.89
CA SER A 100 -6.90 -10.02 1.60
C SER A 100 -5.80 -10.48 0.64
N GLU A 101 -4.59 -10.71 1.14
CA GLU A 101 -3.48 -11.26 0.34
C GLU A 101 -3.85 -12.59 -0.33
N GLN A 102 -4.64 -13.43 0.36
CA GLN A 102 -5.12 -14.69 -0.19
C GLN A 102 -6.09 -14.48 -1.36
N GLU A 103 -7.01 -13.52 -1.25
CA GLU A 103 -7.92 -13.18 -2.36
C GLU A 103 -7.15 -12.59 -3.53
N ILE A 104 -6.15 -11.75 -3.28
CA ILE A 104 -5.26 -11.20 -4.32
C ILE A 104 -4.55 -12.33 -5.07
N ALA A 105 -3.96 -13.28 -4.35
CA ALA A 105 -3.31 -14.45 -4.95
C ALA A 105 -4.30 -15.30 -5.75
N ARG A 106 -5.53 -15.48 -5.25
CA ARG A 106 -6.59 -16.18 -5.98
C ARG A 106 -6.95 -15.48 -7.28
N GLN A 107 -7.08 -14.16 -7.30
CA GLN A 107 -7.36 -13.43 -8.53
C GLN A 107 -6.23 -13.52 -9.55
N ALA A 108 -4.97 -13.46 -9.10
CA ALA A 108 -3.82 -13.66 -9.98
C ALA A 108 -3.83 -15.04 -10.64
N ALA A 109 -4.22 -16.09 -9.90
CA ALA A 109 -4.36 -17.45 -10.44
C ALA A 109 -5.51 -17.58 -11.46
N LEU A 110 -6.49 -16.67 -11.43
CA LEU A 110 -7.61 -16.63 -12.37
C LEU A 110 -7.32 -15.79 -13.62
N TYR A 111 -6.10 -15.29 -13.83
CA TYR A 111 -5.78 -14.45 -14.99
C TYR A 111 -6.17 -15.10 -16.33
N SER A 112 -5.95 -16.41 -16.50
CA SER A 112 -6.29 -17.14 -17.72
C SER A 112 -7.72 -17.69 -17.76
N ALA A 113 -8.57 -17.35 -16.78
CA ALA A 113 -9.96 -17.79 -16.78
C ALA A 113 -10.77 -17.14 -17.91
N THR A 114 -11.77 -17.85 -18.40
CA THR A 114 -12.63 -17.44 -19.53
C THR A 114 -14.04 -17.03 -19.08
N ASP A 115 -14.19 -16.66 -17.81
CA ASP A 115 -15.45 -16.27 -17.14
C ASP A 115 -15.81 -14.80 -17.37
N THR A 116 -15.42 -14.23 -18.51
CA THR A 116 -15.63 -12.82 -18.82
C THR A 116 -17.03 -12.54 -19.29
N SER A 117 -17.64 -11.46 -18.79
CA SER A 117 -18.98 -11.01 -19.16
C SER A 117 -18.95 -9.56 -19.66
N PHE A 118 -19.78 -9.27 -20.66
CA PHE A 118 -20.12 -7.89 -21.07
C PHE A 118 -21.35 -7.35 -20.33
N ASP A 119 -22.09 -8.20 -19.60
CA ASP A 119 -23.33 -7.85 -18.89
C ASP A 119 -23.05 -7.28 -17.49
N ASN A 120 -22.11 -6.32 -17.39
CA ASN A 120 -21.89 -5.58 -16.15
C ASN A 120 -22.73 -4.29 -16.07
N ARG A 121 -23.53 -3.99 -17.12
CA ARG A 121 -24.43 -2.82 -17.20
C ARG A 121 -23.80 -1.48 -16.81
N ASN A 122 -22.48 -1.37 -16.95
CA ASN A 122 -21.75 -0.13 -16.75
C ASN A 122 -22.09 0.80 -17.94
N VAL A 123 -22.96 1.79 -17.72
CA VAL A 123 -23.35 2.82 -18.71
C VAL A 123 -22.83 4.19 -18.33
#